data_AF-A0A455U4K7-F1
#
_entry.id   AF-A0A455U4K7-F1
#
_cell.length_a   1.000
_cell.length_b   1.000
_cell.length_c   1.000
_cell.angle_alpha   90.00
_cell.angle_beta   90.00
_cell.angle_gamma   90.00
#
_symmetry.space_group_name_H-M   'P 1'
#
loop_
_entity.id
_entity.type
_entity.pdbx_description
1 polymer ?
#
loop_
_entity_poly.entity_id
_entity_poly.type
_entity_poly.pdbx_seq_one_letter_code
_entity_poly.pdbx_strand_id
1 'polypeptide(L)'
;MWGNISVAMLTLFRIATFEDWTDVMYATQEVYAWSWVYYLTFIFLTAFIFLNMMIGIVLDVMQKESALLDLDNEEGGCRPDAGTTKRCP
;
A
#
# COMPACT_ATOMS: atom_id res chain seq x y z
N MET A 1 -2.91 -16.09 30.29
CA MET A 1 -3.28 -14.97 29.40
C MET A 1 -2.36 -14.83 28.18
N TRP A 2 -1.11 -15.32 28.21
CA TRP A 2 -0.25 -15.52 27.02
C TRP A 2 -0.53 -16.81 26.22
N GLY A 3 -1.63 -17.51 26.52
CA GLY A 3 -1.90 -18.86 26.02
C GLY A 3 -2.54 -18.93 24.63
N ASN A 4 -2.99 -17.80 24.08
CA ASN A 4 -3.75 -17.77 22.83
C ASN A 4 -3.01 -16.88 21.83
N ILE A 5 -2.22 -17.50 20.95
CA ILE A 5 -1.50 -16.84 19.87
C ILE A 5 -2.42 -15.90 19.07
N SER A 6 -3.69 -16.26 18.93
CA SER A 6 -4.72 -15.51 18.23
C SER A 6 -4.96 -14.11 18.81
N VAL A 7 -4.88 -13.95 20.14
CA VAL A 7 -5.04 -12.64 20.79
C VAL A 7 -3.80 -11.77 20.57
N ALA A 8 -2.61 -12.37 20.59
CA ALA A 8 -1.37 -11.69 20.24
C ALA A 8 -1.37 -11.23 18.77
N MET A 9 -1.84 -12.08 17.86
CA MET A 9 -1.98 -11.72 16.44
C MET A 9 -3.01 -10.60 16.22
N LEU A 10 -4.15 -10.64 16.93
CA LEU A 10 -5.16 -9.57 16.86
C LEU A 10 -4.61 -8.23 17.37
N THR A 11 -3.90 -8.24 18.50
CA THR A 11 -3.29 -7.01 19.04
C THR A 11 -2.22 -6.45 18.10
N LEU A 12 -1.38 -7.30 17.49
CA LEU A 12 -0.42 -6.87 16.47
C LEU A 12 -1.11 -6.27 15.23
N PHE A 13 -2.23 -6.86 14.80
CA PHE A 13 -3.03 -6.31 13.70
C PHE A 13 -3.57 -4.91 14.04
N ARG A 14 -4.16 -4.72 15.24
CA ARG A 14 -4.66 -3.41 15.69
C ARG A 14 -3.55 -2.35 15.71
N ILE A 15 -2.35 -2.72 16.18
CA ILE A 15 -1.19 -1.82 16.19
C ILE A 15 -0.75 -1.49 14.75
N ALA A 16 -0.75 -2.46 13.83
CA ALA A 16 -0.40 -2.24 12.43
C ALA A 16 -1.37 -1.28 11.72
N THR A 17 -2.63 -1.21 12.16
CA THR A 17 -3.63 -0.25 11.68
C THR A 17 -3.69 1.04 12.49
N PHE A 18 -2.75 1.25 13.42
CA PHE A 18 -2.68 2.40 14.33
C PHE A 18 -3.88 2.57 15.28
N GLU A 19 -4.59 1.51 15.59
CA GLU A 19 -5.74 1.53 16.49
C GLU A 19 -5.30 1.15 17.92
N ASP A 20 -5.62 2.00 18.90
CA ASP A 20 -5.40 1.78 20.35
C ASP A 20 -3.99 1.26 20.73
N TRP A 21 -2.97 1.59 19.93
CA TRP A 21 -1.62 1.06 20.09
C TRP A 21 -0.91 1.64 21.32
N THR A 22 -1.19 2.90 21.67
CA THR A 22 -0.63 3.58 22.84
C THR A 22 -1.13 2.96 24.13
N ASP A 23 -2.40 2.53 24.17
CA ASP A 23 -3.02 1.97 25.37
C ASP A 23 -2.42 0.59 25.67
N VAL A 24 -2.24 -0.23 24.62
CA VAL A 24 -1.53 -1.52 24.73
C VAL A 24 -0.06 -1.31 25.14
N MET A 25 0.61 -0.32 24.56
CA MET A 25 1.99 0.02 24.94
C MET A 25 2.08 0.42 26.41
N TYR A 26 1.25 1.35 26.89
CA TYR A 26 1.28 1.79 28.29
C TYR A 26 0.97 0.64 29.25
N ALA A 27 0.00 -0.23 28.92
CA ALA A 27 -0.32 -1.41 29.72
C ALA A 27 0.88 -2.38 29.83
N THR A 28 1.67 -2.56 28.77
CA THR A 28 2.90 -3.40 28.85
C THR A 28 4.07 -2.69 29.52
N GLN A 29 4.13 -1.36 29.44
CA GLN A 29 5.20 -0.55 30.03
C GLN A 29 5.20 -0.59 31.56
N GLU A 30 4.02 -0.78 32.18
CA GLU A 30 3.90 -1.01 33.63
C GLU A 30 4.69 -2.23 34.11
N VAL A 31 4.86 -3.24 33.25
CA VAL A 31 5.60 -4.48 33.56
C VAL A 31 7.01 -4.44 32.97
N TYR A 32 7.16 -3.92 31.75
CA TYR A 32 8.41 -3.87 31.00
C TYR A 32 8.69 -2.45 30.51
N ALA A 33 9.45 -1.68 31.30
CA ALA A 33 9.73 -0.27 31.03
C ALA A 33 10.37 0.03 29.66
N TRP A 34 11.03 -0.95 29.02
CA TRP A 34 11.66 -0.80 27.71
C TRP A 34 10.80 -1.28 26.53
N SER A 35 9.54 -1.67 26.78
CA SER A 35 8.64 -2.19 25.72
C SER A 35 8.35 -1.16 24.63
N TRP A 36 8.39 0.14 24.94
CA TRP A 36 8.11 1.24 24.01
C TRP A 36 9.00 1.19 22.75
N VAL A 37 10.25 0.73 22.87
CA VAL A 37 11.17 0.61 21.71
C VAL A 37 10.66 -0.43 20.70
N TYR A 38 10.11 -1.54 21.17
CA TYR A 38 9.51 -2.56 20.31
C TYR A 38 8.32 -1.99 19.52
N TYR A 39 7.40 -1.30 20.20
CA TYR A 39 6.22 -0.73 19.54
C TYR A 39 6.58 0.36 18.53
N LEU A 40 7.47 1.29 18.89
CA LEU A 40 7.88 2.36 17.97
C LEU A 40 8.63 1.84 16.74
N THR A 41 9.53 0.87 16.92
CA THR A 41 10.26 0.27 15.78
C THR A 41 9.33 -0.52 14.87
N PHE A 42 8.38 -1.28 15.45
CA PHE A 42 7.36 -2.01 14.69
C PHE A 42 6.44 -1.07 13.91
N ILE A 43 5.99 0.03 14.52
CA ILE A 43 5.16 1.04 13.86
C ILE A 43 5.92 1.69 12.71
N PHE A 44 7.17 2.10 12.94
CA PHE A 44 8.00 2.71 11.90
C PHE A 44 8.23 1.77 10.72
N LEU A 45 8.54 0.50 10.98
CA LEU A 45 8.71 -0.52 9.95
C LEU A 45 7.42 -0.73 9.16
N THR A 46 6.29 -0.88 9.84
CA THR A 46 4.98 -1.12 9.21
C THR A 46 4.55 0.08 8.36
N ALA A 47 4.72 1.29 8.86
CA ALA A 47 4.46 2.53 8.12
C ALA A 47 5.34 2.65 6.87
N PHE A 48 6.63 2.30 6.98
CA PHE A 48 7.55 2.32 5.85
C PHE A 48 7.17 1.31 4.77
N ILE A 49 6.84 0.07 5.16
CA ILE A 49 6.35 -0.96 4.23
C ILE A 49 5.04 -0.50 3.57
N PHE A 50 4.11 0.03 4.35
CA PHE A 50 2.83 0.52 3.85
C PHE A 50 3.00 1.67 2.85
N LEU A 51 3.85 2.65 3.17
CA LEU A 51 4.15 3.77 2.28
C LEU A 51 4.80 3.28 0.98
N ASN A 52 5.77 2.38 1.07
CA ASN A 52 6.43 1.83 -0.12
C ASN A 52 5.47 1.04 -1.01
N MET A 53 4.54 0.27 -0.42
CA MET A 53 3.49 -0.44 -1.16
C MET A 53 2.48 0.53 -1.79
N MET A 54 2.08 1.57 -1.06
CA MET A 54 1.18 2.61 -1.57
C MET A 54 1.78 3.33 -2.78
N ILE A 55 3.07 3.69 -2.71
CA ILE A 55 3.78 4.29 -3.84
C ILE A 55 3.78 3.34 -5.03
N GLY A 56 4.03 2.04 -4.82
CA GLY A 56 3.96 1.03 -5.87
C GLY A 56 2.60 1.00 -6.58
N ILE A 57 1.49 1.02 -5.82
CA ILE A 57 0.13 1.03 -6.38
C ILE A 57 -0.15 2.34 -7.13
N VAL A 58 0.24 3.49 -6.58
CA VAL A 58 0.03 4.79 -7.22
C VAL A 58 0.79 4.87 -8.54
N LEU A 59 2.03 4.41 -8.57
CA LEU A 59 2.84 4.38 -9.80
C LEU A 59 2.23 3.45 -10.86
N ASP A 60 1.75 2.27 -10.48
CA ASP A 60 1.08 1.34 -11.40
C ASP A 60 -0.16 1.99 -12.06
N VAL A 61 -0.99 2.65 -11.26
CA VAL A 61 -2.17 3.37 -11.76
C VAL A 61 -1.78 4.49 -12.73
N MET A 62 -0.78 5.30 -12.40
CA MET A 62 -0.32 6.39 -13.26
C MET A 62 0.26 5.89 -14.60
N GLN A 63 1.00 4.78 -14.58
CA GLN A 63 1.56 4.18 -15.79
C GLN A 63 0.47 3.59 -16.68
N LYS A 64 -0.55 2.97 -16.09
CA LYS A 64 -1.70 2.43 -16.81
C LYS A 64 -2.49 3.52 -17.53
N GLU A 65 -2.73 4.65 -16.88
CA GLU A 65 -3.41 5.79 -17.53
C GLU A 65 -2.59 6.37 -18.69
N SER A 66 -1.27 6.50 -18.51
CA SER A 66 -0.37 7.00 -19.56
C SER A 66 -0.34 6.09 -20.79
N ALA A 67 -0.27 4.77 -20.59
CA ALA A 67 -0.26 3.80 -21.69
C ALA A 67 -1.58 3.77 -22.47
N LEU A 68 -2.72 3.99 -21.80
CA LEU A 68 -4.02 4.08 -22.47
C LEU A 68 -4.12 5.34 -23.35
N LEU A 69 -3.57 6.46 -22.90
CA LEU A 69 -3.52 7.70 -23.70
C LEU A 69 -2.66 7.53 -24.96
N ASP A 70 -1.55 6.81 -24.86
CA ASP A 70 -0.69 6.55 -26.03
C ASP A 70 -1.42 5.69 -27.08
N LEU A 71 -2.19 4.68 -26.65
CA LEU A 71 -3.00 3.85 -27.56
C LEU A 71 -4.14 4.63 -28.24
N ASP A 72 -4.87 5.46 -27.48
CA ASP A 72 -5.95 6.31 -28.04
C ASP A 72 -5.40 7.32 -29.07
N ASN A 73 -4.16 7.77 -28.88
CA ASN A 73 -3.50 8.68 -29.81
C ASN A 73 -3.03 7.98 -31.09
N GLU A 74 -2.66 6.70 -31.02
CA GLU A 74 -2.39 5.86 -32.20
C GLU A 74 -3.68 5.51 -32.98
N GLU A 75 -4.78 5.23 -32.28
CA GLU A 75 -6.09 4.95 -32.92
C GLU A 75 -6.74 6.20 -33.53
N GLY A 76 -6.55 7.38 -32.92
CA GLY A 76 -7.02 8.68 -33.44
C GLY A 76 -6.37 9.12 -34.76
N GLY A 77 -5.24 8.51 -35.15
CA GLY A 77 -4.55 8.78 -36.42
C GLY A 77 -5.16 8.05 -37.63
N CYS A 78 -5.91 6.96 -37.42
CA CYS A 78 -6.48 6.16 -38.51
C CYS A 78 -7.97 6.48 -38.69
N ARG A 79 -8.28 7.72 -39.07
CA ARG A 79 -9.58 8.03 -39.65
C ARG A 79 -9.67 7.30 -40.99
N PRO A 80 -10.70 6.48 -41.28
CA PRO A 80 -10.94 6.01 -42.62
C PRO A 80 -11.32 7.24 -43.46
N ASP A 81 -10.33 7.86 -44.09
CA ASP A 81 -10.55 8.73 -45.21
C ASP A 81 -11.24 7.90 -46.29
N ALA A 82 -12.47 8.31 -46.61
CA ALA A 82 -13.26 7.74 -47.68
C ALA A 82 -12.50 7.90 -49.00
N GLY A 83 -11.62 6.95 -49.33
CA GLY A 83 -11.01 6.90 -50.65
C GLY A 83 -9.60 6.32 -50.78
N THR A 84 -8.80 6.12 -49.73
CA THR A 84 -7.40 5.73 -49.94
C THR A 84 -6.92 4.56 -49.11
N THR A 85 -6.80 3.42 -49.79
CA THR A 85 -6.11 2.21 -49.33
C THR A 85 -4.65 2.52 -49.00
N LYS A 86 -4.32 2.80 -47.74
CA LYS A 86 -2.94 2.64 -47.24
C LYS A 86 -2.88 2.04 -45.83
N ARG A 87 -2.90 0.70 -45.85
CA ARG A 87 -1.96 -0.22 -45.21
C ARG A 87 -1.35 0.21 -43.87
N CYS A 88 -2.07 -0.11 -42.79
CA CYS A 88 -1.42 -0.56 -41.56
C CYS A 88 -0.81 -1.97 -41.78
N PRO A 89 0.29 -2.34 -41.10
CA PRO A 89 0.63 -3.75 -40.92
C PRO A 89 -0.49 -4.50 -40.19
#